data_AF-A0A158J4T1-F1
#
_entry.id   AF-A0A158J4T1-F1
#
_cell.length_a   1.000
_cell.length_b   1.000
_cell.length_c   1.000
_cell.angle_alpha   90.00
_cell.angle_beta   90.00
_cell.angle_gamma   90.00
#
_symmetry.space_group_name_H-M   'P 1'
#
loop_
_entity.id
_entity.type
_entity.pdbx_description
1 polymer ?
#
loop_
_entity_poly.entity_id
_entity_poly.type
_entity_poly.pdbx_seq_one_letter_code
_entity_poly.pdbx_strand_id
1 'polypeptide(L)'
;MPRGQAHLIGSSREAVQESAGNLPICPGLAPGEPVKLGHSGRTAQTRLICGFFACHDTLMNPVLLGLPCIFKADLRNDPHSPWFEWTLGLAAAEAAEWSAGSAVMLARLSELLFVAAVRGFIDALPTDRKGWLAGVGDRFVGLALAILHGKPAHGWTIEQLAQKTGLSPAALVQRFTHLLGEPPLQYLARLRVEIAAQKLANDTVAVGRDDAGRL
;
A
#
# COMPACT_ATOMS: atom_id res chain seq x y z
N MET A 1 -5.61 7.73 -2.65
CA MET A 1 -4.89 8.65 -1.73
C MET A 1 -4.11 7.84 -0.71
N PRO A 2 -2.84 7.50 -0.99
CA PRO A 2 -2.09 6.54 -0.17
C PRO A 2 -1.86 6.97 1.29
N ARG A 3 -1.93 8.28 1.58
CA ARG A 3 -1.67 8.86 2.91
C ARG A 3 -2.94 9.23 3.71
N GLY A 4 -4.12 8.85 3.22
CA GLY A 4 -5.38 9.11 3.94
C GLY A 4 -5.75 10.59 4.12
N GLN A 5 -5.17 11.50 3.33
CA GLN A 5 -5.45 12.94 3.43
C GLN A 5 -6.85 13.27 2.92
N ALA A 6 -7.50 14.23 3.58
CA ALA A 6 -8.77 14.79 3.13
C ALA A 6 -8.61 15.39 1.73
N HIS A 7 -9.58 15.12 0.86
CA HIS A 7 -9.58 15.60 -0.51
C HIS A 7 -11.02 15.81 -0.99
N LEU A 8 -11.17 16.73 -1.94
CA LEU A 8 -12.44 17.06 -2.56
C LEU A 8 -12.53 16.36 -3.92
N ILE A 9 -13.71 15.82 -4.24
CA ILE A 9 -14.01 15.17 -5.52
C ILE A 9 -15.18 15.93 -6.15
N GLY A 10 -15.02 16.32 -7.42
CA GLY A 10 -16.05 17.03 -8.18
C GLY A 10 -15.93 16.77 -9.68
N SER A 11 -17.04 16.95 -10.41
CA SER A 11 -17.11 16.75 -11.87
C SER A 11 -16.46 17.89 -12.66
N SER A 12 -16.29 19.06 -12.06
CA SER A 12 -15.47 20.16 -12.58
C SER A 12 -14.89 20.97 -11.43
N ARG A 13 -13.86 21.79 -11.73
CA ARG A 13 -13.28 22.73 -10.75
C ARG A 13 -14.24 23.85 -10.33
N GLU A 14 -15.27 24.10 -11.13
CA GLU A 14 -16.19 25.24 -11.02
C GLU A 14 -17.60 24.86 -10.54
N ALA A 15 -17.92 23.55 -10.50
CA ALA A 15 -19.20 23.08 -9.98
C ALA A 15 -19.33 23.45 -8.50
N VAL A 16 -20.49 23.97 -8.11
CA VAL A 16 -20.83 24.29 -6.72
C VAL A 16 -20.53 23.08 -5.86
N GLN A 17 -19.53 23.24 -4.99
CA GLN A 17 -19.07 22.22 -4.09
C GLN A 17 -20.11 22.10 -2.97
N GLU A 18 -21.05 21.17 -3.10
CA GLU A 18 -21.68 20.64 -1.90
C GLU A 18 -20.57 19.96 -1.12
N SER A 19 -20.26 20.50 0.06
CA SER A 19 -19.39 19.83 1.01
C SER A 19 -19.99 18.46 1.22
N ALA A 20 -19.36 17.43 0.63
CA ALA A 20 -19.53 16.07 1.10
C ALA A 20 -19.00 16.11 2.53
N GLY A 21 -19.88 16.46 3.47
CA GLY A 21 -19.53 16.79 4.84
C GLY A 21 -18.62 15.70 5.34
N ASN A 22 -17.43 16.08 5.85
CA ASN A 22 -16.33 15.21 6.28
C ASN A 22 -16.79 13.77 6.33
N LEU A 23 -16.67 13.03 5.21
CA LEU A 23 -17.02 11.61 5.22
C LEU A 23 -16.10 11.01 6.27
N PRO A 24 -16.61 10.68 7.46
CA PRO A 24 -15.76 10.06 8.44
C PRO A 24 -15.29 8.79 7.75
N ILE A 25 -14.03 8.42 7.94
CA ILE A 25 -13.71 7.00 7.93
C ILE A 25 -14.66 6.44 8.98
N CYS A 26 -15.82 5.91 8.57
CA CYS A 26 -16.89 5.53 9.50
C CYS A 26 -16.27 4.54 10.49
N PRO A 27 -16.06 4.93 11.76
CA PRO A 27 -15.53 3.99 12.74
C PRO A 27 -16.58 2.89 12.88
N GLY A 28 -16.22 1.65 12.52
CA GLY A 28 -17.13 0.50 12.61
C GLY A 28 -17.65 -0.05 11.28
N LEU A 29 -17.24 0.47 10.12
CA LEU A 29 -17.56 -0.17 8.84
C LEU A 29 -16.78 -1.49 8.72
N ALA A 30 -17.49 -2.61 8.63
CA ALA A 30 -16.85 -3.91 8.44
C ALA A 30 -16.17 -3.95 7.05
N PRO A 31 -15.03 -4.66 6.89
CA PRO A 31 -14.40 -4.82 5.59
C PRO A 31 -15.41 -5.27 4.52
N GLY A 32 -15.49 -4.50 3.45
CA GLY A 32 -16.36 -4.78 2.31
C GLY A 32 -17.74 -4.10 2.36
N GLU A 33 -18.23 -3.58 3.48
CA GLU A 33 -19.60 -3.02 3.53
C GLU A 33 -19.75 -1.77 2.62
N PRO A 34 -20.66 -1.78 1.62
CA PRO A 34 -20.74 -0.72 0.64
C PRO A 34 -21.52 0.50 1.18
N VAL A 35 -20.91 1.68 1.12
CA VAL A 35 -21.60 2.95 1.39
C VAL A 35 -22.07 3.56 0.08
N LYS A 36 -23.39 3.68 -0.10
CA LYS A 36 -23.97 4.40 -1.24
C LYS A 36 -24.10 5.88 -0.90
N LEU A 37 -23.32 6.71 -1.58
CA LEU A 37 -23.44 8.16 -1.54
C LEU A 37 -24.19 8.64 -2.78
N GLY A 38 -25.23 9.44 -2.62
CA GLY A 38 -26.05 9.91 -3.72
C GLY A 38 -26.46 11.37 -3.56
N HIS A 39 -26.28 12.14 -4.65
CA HIS A 39 -27.06 13.34 -4.93
C HIS A 39 -28.10 12.94 -6.00
N SER A 40 -29.39 13.07 -5.70
CA SER A 40 -30.50 12.73 -6.60
C SER A 40 -30.71 13.79 -7.68
N GLY A 41 -29.71 13.99 -8.53
CA GLY A 41 -29.78 14.78 -9.76
C GLY A 41 -29.86 13.88 -10.99
N ARG A 42 -30.73 14.22 -11.96
CA ARG A 42 -31.12 13.41 -13.13
C ARG A 42 -30.01 12.99 -14.13
N THR A 43 -28.73 13.25 -13.86
CA THR A 43 -27.62 13.00 -14.80
C THR A 43 -26.32 12.55 -14.12
N ALA A 44 -26.36 11.62 -13.17
CA ALA A 44 -25.12 11.04 -12.62
C ALA A 44 -24.43 10.16 -13.69
N GLN A 45 -23.48 10.73 -14.45
CA GLN A 45 -22.65 10.01 -15.45
C GLN A 45 -21.44 9.28 -14.84
N THR A 46 -21.26 9.33 -13.51
CA THR A 46 -20.04 8.82 -12.85
C THR A 46 -20.41 7.94 -11.68
N ARG A 47 -19.95 6.69 -11.71
CA ARG A 47 -20.03 5.76 -10.58
C ARG A 47 -18.70 5.77 -9.85
N LEU A 48 -18.72 6.15 -8.57
CA LEU A 48 -17.54 6.12 -7.70
C LEU A 48 -17.56 4.84 -6.87
N ILE A 49 -16.44 4.11 -6.86
CA ILE A 49 -16.21 2.97 -5.98
C ILE A 49 -15.09 3.38 -5.03
N CYS A 50 -15.40 3.41 -3.74
CA CYS A 50 -14.45 3.75 -2.69
C CYS A 50 -14.16 2.52 -1.84
N GLY A 51 -12.90 2.37 -1.45
CA GLY A 51 -12.44 1.39 -0.47
C GLY A 51 -11.26 1.97 0.29
N PHE A 52 -10.95 1.40 1.44
CA PHE A 52 -9.78 1.76 2.22
C PHE A 52 -8.95 0.51 2.52
N PHE A 53 -7.65 0.70 2.66
CA PHE A 53 -6.72 -0.34 3.08
C PHE A 53 -6.26 0.00 4.49
N ALA A 54 -6.62 -0.83 5.45
CA ALA A 54 -6.01 -0.75 6.77
C ALA A 54 -4.57 -1.26 6.66
N CYS A 55 -3.63 -0.40 6.99
CA CYS A 55 -2.22 -0.77 7.09
C CYS A 55 -1.79 -0.63 8.53
N HIS A 56 -1.23 -1.70 9.10
CA HIS A 56 -0.58 -1.60 10.40
C HIS A 56 0.65 -0.69 10.22
N ASP A 57 0.70 0.39 11.02
CA ASP A 57 1.69 1.47 10.97
C ASP A 57 1.88 2.17 9.62
N THR A 58 0.96 3.08 9.32
CA THR A 58 1.08 4.07 8.22
C THR A 58 2.34 4.92 8.30
N LEU A 59 2.90 5.12 9.50
CA LEU A 59 4.10 5.91 9.70
C LEU A 59 5.34 5.25 9.09
N MET A 60 5.42 3.91 9.08
CA MET A 60 6.64 3.18 8.74
C MET A 60 6.50 2.26 7.52
N ASN A 61 5.37 2.28 6.80
CA ASN A 61 5.24 1.47 5.60
C ASN A 61 5.99 2.12 4.41
N PRO A 62 7.11 1.54 3.95
CA PRO A 62 7.94 2.15 2.92
C PRO A 62 7.25 2.17 1.54
N VAL A 63 6.26 1.31 1.30
CA VAL A 63 5.40 1.36 0.11
C VAL A 63 4.58 2.65 0.14
N LEU A 64 3.87 2.92 1.24
CA LEU A 64 3.01 4.10 1.35
C LEU A 64 3.80 5.42 1.36
N LEU A 65 4.98 5.41 1.97
CA LEU A 65 5.87 6.57 1.97
C LEU A 65 6.42 6.89 0.57
N GLY A 66 6.72 5.86 -0.22
CA GLY A 66 7.22 6.01 -1.58
C GLY A 66 6.17 6.43 -2.61
N LEU A 67 4.89 6.19 -2.33
CA LEU A 67 3.80 6.57 -3.23
C LEU A 67 3.51 8.09 -3.18
N PRO A 68 3.14 8.71 -4.31
CA PRO A 68 2.69 10.10 -4.32
C PRO A 68 1.38 10.28 -3.53
N CYS A 69 1.09 11.50 -3.08
CA CYS A 69 -0.15 11.80 -2.35
C CYS A 69 -1.41 11.41 -3.15
N ILE A 70 -1.34 11.56 -4.48
CA ILE A 70 -2.32 11.07 -5.43
C ILE A 70 -1.62 10.09 -6.36
N PHE A 71 -2.07 8.85 -6.36
CA PHE A 71 -1.61 7.79 -7.24
C PHE A 71 -2.71 7.46 -8.24
N LYS A 72 -2.37 7.52 -9.54
CA LYS A 72 -3.27 7.21 -10.65
C LYS A 72 -2.76 5.96 -11.36
N ALA A 73 -3.61 4.94 -11.44
CA ALA A 73 -3.43 3.83 -12.36
C ALA A 73 -4.32 4.07 -13.59
N ASP A 74 -3.78 3.91 -14.80
CA ASP A 74 -4.60 3.89 -16.01
C ASP A 74 -5.18 2.49 -16.18
N LEU A 75 -6.50 2.37 -16.09
CA LEU A 75 -7.21 1.10 -16.19
C LEU A 75 -7.32 0.56 -17.62
N ARG A 76 -7.21 1.45 -18.62
CA ARG A 76 -7.58 1.16 -20.01
C ARG A 76 -6.37 1.04 -20.92
N ASN A 77 -5.32 1.78 -20.61
CA ASN A 77 -4.11 1.83 -21.43
C ASN A 77 -2.91 1.16 -20.77
N ASP A 78 -3.08 0.47 -19.65
CA ASP A 78 -1.99 -0.30 -19.05
C ASP A 78 -1.69 -1.53 -19.93
N PRO A 79 -0.49 -1.62 -20.54
CA PRO A 79 -0.09 -2.78 -21.33
C PRO A 79 -0.08 -4.08 -20.52
N HIS A 80 -0.10 -3.99 -19.18
CA HIS A 80 0.11 -5.10 -18.28
C HIS A 80 -1.15 -5.81 -17.79
N SER A 81 -2.38 -5.51 -18.26
CA SER A 81 -3.61 -5.66 -17.43
C SER A 81 -5.03 -5.62 -18.00
N PRO A 82 -5.48 -6.29 -19.08
CA PRO A 82 -6.93 -6.53 -19.28
C PRO A 82 -7.62 -7.20 -18.07
N TRP A 83 -6.89 -7.98 -17.24
CA TRP A 83 -7.46 -8.57 -16.03
C TRP A 83 -7.77 -7.54 -14.93
N PHE A 84 -7.12 -6.36 -14.93
CA PHE A 84 -7.31 -5.35 -13.88
C PHE A 84 -8.69 -4.71 -13.99
N GLU A 85 -9.12 -4.35 -15.21
CA GLU A 85 -10.47 -3.85 -15.47
C GLU A 85 -11.53 -4.90 -15.12
N TRP A 86 -11.33 -6.17 -15.47
CA TRP A 86 -12.24 -7.26 -15.10
C TRP A 86 -12.34 -7.46 -13.59
N THR A 87 -11.23 -7.38 -12.88
CA THR A 87 -11.19 -7.51 -11.41
C THR A 87 -11.93 -6.36 -10.74
N LEU A 88 -11.79 -5.14 -11.28
CA LEU A 88 -12.56 -3.99 -10.81
C LEU A 88 -14.06 -4.17 -11.09
N GLY A 89 -14.42 -4.67 -12.27
CA GLY A 89 -15.81 -5.00 -12.63
C GLY A 89 -16.42 -6.04 -11.70
N LEU A 90 -15.67 -7.10 -11.38
CA LEU A 90 -16.07 -8.15 -10.44
C LEU A 90 -16.27 -7.59 -9.03
N ALA A 91 -15.32 -6.79 -8.52
CA ALA A 91 -15.46 -6.13 -7.22
C ALA A 91 -16.70 -5.22 -7.18
N ALA A 92 -16.98 -4.54 -8.29
CA ALA A 92 -18.13 -3.65 -8.37
C ALA A 92 -19.48 -4.38 -8.49
N ALA A 93 -19.50 -5.56 -9.09
CA ALA A 93 -20.67 -6.43 -9.12
C ALA A 93 -20.92 -7.04 -7.74
N GLU A 94 -19.87 -7.56 -7.10
CA GLU A 94 -19.92 -8.14 -5.75
C GLU A 94 -20.39 -7.12 -4.69
N ALA A 95 -19.95 -5.87 -4.80
CA ALA A 95 -20.41 -4.78 -3.92
C ALA A 95 -21.86 -4.34 -4.20
N ALA A 96 -22.39 -4.61 -5.40
CA ALA A 96 -23.75 -4.28 -5.77
C ALA A 96 -24.75 -5.37 -5.35
N GLU A 97 -24.33 -6.64 -5.45
CA GLU A 97 -25.12 -7.84 -5.16
C GLU A 97 -24.50 -8.62 -3.99
N TRP A 98 -24.74 -8.11 -2.78
CA TRP A 98 -24.17 -8.69 -1.56
C TRP A 98 -24.70 -10.10 -1.28
N SER A 99 -23.79 -11.03 -1.00
CA SER A 99 -24.09 -12.43 -0.70
C SER A 99 -23.16 -13.00 0.39
N ALA A 100 -23.38 -14.26 0.76
CA ALA A 100 -22.52 -14.94 1.73
C ALA A 100 -21.08 -15.05 1.18
N GLY A 101 -20.13 -14.37 1.83
CA GLY A 101 -18.73 -14.36 1.43
C GLY A 101 -18.26 -13.08 0.73
N SER A 102 -19.16 -12.16 0.37
CA SER A 102 -18.83 -10.93 -0.35
C SER A 102 -17.78 -10.08 0.36
N ALA A 103 -17.85 -9.97 1.69
CA ALA A 103 -16.84 -9.26 2.48
C ALA A 103 -15.42 -9.81 2.27
N VAL A 104 -15.26 -11.13 2.30
CA VAL A 104 -13.96 -11.80 2.09
C VAL A 104 -13.50 -11.64 0.64
N MET A 105 -14.42 -11.82 -0.31
CA MET A 105 -14.13 -11.67 -1.74
C MET A 105 -13.66 -10.25 -2.06
N LEU A 106 -14.38 -9.23 -1.60
CA LEU A 106 -14.03 -7.82 -1.78
C LEU A 106 -12.69 -7.48 -1.12
N ALA A 107 -12.39 -8.02 0.06
CA ALA A 107 -11.09 -7.83 0.70
C ALA A 107 -9.95 -8.37 -0.20
N ARG A 108 -10.08 -9.59 -0.74
CA ARG A 108 -9.07 -10.20 -1.62
C ARG A 108 -8.93 -9.49 -2.96
N LEU A 109 -10.06 -9.12 -3.57
CA LEU A 109 -10.05 -8.34 -4.81
C LEU A 109 -9.39 -6.98 -4.61
N SER A 110 -9.68 -6.32 -3.48
CA SER A 110 -9.05 -5.05 -3.12
C SER A 110 -7.55 -5.21 -2.94
N GLU A 111 -7.09 -6.22 -2.19
CA GLU A 111 -5.66 -6.52 -2.03
C GLU A 111 -4.97 -6.73 -3.39
N LEU A 112 -5.58 -7.52 -4.27
CA LEU A 112 -5.06 -7.78 -5.61
C LEU A 112 -4.97 -6.52 -6.46
N LEU A 113 -6.03 -5.70 -6.48
CA LEU A 113 -6.07 -4.42 -7.20
C LEU A 113 -5.02 -3.46 -6.65
N PHE A 114 -4.81 -3.39 -5.35
CA PHE A 114 -3.78 -2.55 -4.74
C PHE A 114 -2.37 -2.97 -5.19
N VAL A 115 -2.05 -4.26 -5.07
CA VAL A 115 -0.74 -4.79 -5.45
C VAL A 115 -0.46 -4.53 -6.93
N ALA A 116 -1.42 -4.80 -7.80
CA ALA A 116 -1.21 -4.59 -9.24
C ALA A 116 -1.07 -3.12 -9.59
N ALA A 117 -1.82 -2.23 -8.93
CA ALA A 117 -1.68 -0.80 -9.18
C ALA A 117 -0.31 -0.26 -8.72
N VAL A 118 0.16 -0.68 -7.54
CA VAL A 118 1.52 -0.34 -7.04
C VAL A 118 2.59 -0.90 -7.97
N ARG A 119 2.42 -2.11 -8.49
CA ARG A 119 3.37 -2.70 -9.44
C ARG A 119 3.42 -1.90 -10.75
N GLY A 120 2.27 -1.59 -11.35
CA GLY A 120 2.21 -0.75 -12.54
C GLY A 120 2.84 0.64 -12.31
N PHE A 121 2.71 1.19 -11.10
CA PHE A 121 3.42 2.41 -10.73
C PHE A 121 4.94 2.25 -10.76
N ILE A 122 5.46 1.18 -10.14
CA ILE A 122 6.90 0.88 -10.09
C ILE A 122 7.44 0.69 -11.51
N ASP A 123 6.72 -0.06 -12.34
CA ASP A 123 7.11 -0.32 -13.73
C ASP A 123 7.14 0.96 -14.59
N ALA A 124 6.29 1.94 -14.25
CA ALA A 124 6.24 3.25 -14.91
C ALA A 124 7.20 4.30 -14.31
N LEU A 125 7.98 3.96 -13.27
CA LEU A 125 8.93 4.91 -12.68
C LEU A 125 10.06 5.24 -13.68
N PRO A 126 10.46 6.52 -13.79
CA PRO A 126 11.67 6.90 -14.52
C PRO A 126 12.89 6.13 -14.02
N THR A 127 13.81 5.78 -14.94
CA THR A 127 15.01 4.99 -14.63
C THR A 127 16.00 5.67 -13.69
N ASP A 128 15.92 7.00 -13.57
CA ASP A 128 16.72 7.84 -12.67
C ASP A 128 16.06 8.03 -11.29
N ARG A 129 14.84 7.54 -11.09
CA ARG A 129 14.13 7.65 -9.82
C ARG A 129 14.88 6.89 -8.74
N LYS A 130 15.00 7.53 -7.58
CA LYS A 130 15.52 6.94 -6.33
C LYS A 130 14.41 6.77 -5.29
N GLY A 131 14.73 6.04 -4.24
CA GLY A 131 13.84 5.74 -3.13
C GLY A 131 13.40 4.29 -3.11
N TRP A 132 12.64 3.92 -2.07
CA TRP A 132 12.33 2.53 -1.78
C TRP A 132 11.61 1.79 -2.91
N LEU A 133 10.64 2.44 -3.57
CA LEU A 133 9.92 1.84 -4.70
C LEU A 133 10.82 1.59 -5.92
N ALA A 134 11.78 2.48 -6.19
CA ALA A 134 12.79 2.24 -7.23
C ALA A 134 13.72 1.09 -6.86
N GLY A 135 14.08 0.96 -5.57
CA GLY A 135 14.84 -0.18 -5.05
C GLY A 135 14.11 -1.51 -5.22
N VAL A 136 12.80 -1.56 -5.00
CA VAL A 136 11.99 -2.77 -5.23
C VAL A 136 11.89 -3.15 -6.70
N GLY A 137 11.79 -2.15 -7.59
CA GLY A 137 11.77 -2.37 -9.05
C GLY A 137 13.11 -2.83 -9.63
N ASP A 138 14.24 -2.52 -8.97
CA ASP A 138 15.55 -2.98 -9.40
C ASP A 138 15.75 -4.47 -9.10
N ARG A 139 16.15 -5.26 -10.09
CA ARG A 139 16.33 -6.72 -9.96
C ARG A 139 17.23 -7.13 -8.79
N PHE A 140 18.33 -6.42 -8.55
CA PHE A 140 19.33 -6.81 -7.57
C PHE A 140 19.00 -6.26 -6.18
N VAL A 141 18.63 -4.98 -6.12
CA VAL A 141 18.24 -4.32 -4.86
C VAL A 141 16.90 -4.86 -4.37
N GLY A 142 15.94 -5.13 -5.25
CA GLY A 142 14.67 -5.75 -4.90
C GLY A 142 14.84 -7.15 -4.32
N LEU A 143 15.74 -7.96 -4.89
CA LEU A 143 16.10 -9.26 -4.31
C LEU A 143 16.79 -9.13 -2.95
N ALA A 144 17.72 -8.17 -2.79
CA ALA A 144 18.34 -7.89 -1.51
C ALA A 144 17.30 -7.48 -0.46
N LEU A 145 16.39 -6.56 -0.80
CA LEU A 145 15.29 -6.15 0.05
C LEU A 145 14.41 -7.34 0.46
N ALA A 146 14.05 -8.21 -0.48
CA ALA A 146 13.26 -9.42 -0.19
C ALA A 146 13.97 -10.36 0.79
N ILE A 147 15.29 -10.55 0.65
CA ILE A 147 16.09 -11.37 1.57
C ILE A 147 16.12 -10.75 2.98
N LEU A 148 16.37 -9.45 3.07
CA LEU A 148 16.48 -8.73 4.35
C LEU A 148 15.15 -8.71 5.10
N HIS A 149 14.04 -8.42 4.41
CA HIS A 149 12.70 -8.46 4.98
C HIS A 149 12.22 -9.88 5.30
N GLY A 150 12.65 -10.89 4.53
CA GLY A 150 12.26 -12.28 4.76
C GLY A 150 12.87 -12.89 6.03
N LYS A 151 14.09 -12.46 6.41
CA LYS A 151 14.78 -12.95 7.62
C LYS A 151 15.54 -11.82 8.33
N PRO A 152 14.84 -10.85 8.94
CA PRO A 152 15.48 -9.67 9.53
C PRO A 152 16.38 -10.01 10.73
N ALA A 153 16.06 -11.05 11.50
CA ALA A 153 16.85 -11.49 12.65
C ALA A 153 18.14 -12.24 12.27
N HIS A 154 18.30 -12.68 11.01
CA HIS A 154 19.49 -13.41 10.58
C HIS A 154 20.71 -12.48 10.51
N GLY A 155 21.88 -12.95 10.96
CA GLY A 155 23.15 -12.22 10.94
C GLY A 155 23.74 -12.06 9.54
N TRP A 156 23.00 -11.42 8.62
CA TRP A 156 23.43 -11.20 7.24
C TRP A 156 24.76 -10.45 7.16
N THR A 157 25.70 -10.99 6.38
CA THR A 157 26.90 -10.27 5.95
C THR A 157 26.74 -9.75 4.53
N ILE A 158 27.58 -8.78 4.13
CA ILE A 158 27.52 -8.25 2.77
C ILE A 158 27.90 -9.32 1.74
N GLU A 159 28.79 -10.24 2.08
CA GLU A 159 29.22 -11.36 1.23
C GLU A 159 28.06 -12.33 0.96
N GLN A 160 27.26 -12.64 1.97
CA GLN A 160 26.09 -13.50 1.82
C GLN A 160 25.03 -12.87 0.92
N LEU A 161 24.78 -11.56 1.08
CA LEU A 161 23.83 -10.82 0.24
C LEU A 161 24.34 -10.72 -1.20
N ALA A 162 25.62 -10.43 -1.38
CA ALA A 162 26.28 -10.38 -2.68
C ALA A 162 26.17 -11.71 -3.42
N GLN A 163 26.48 -12.82 -2.73
CA GLN A 163 26.34 -14.17 -3.27
C GLN A 163 24.90 -14.48 -3.71
N LYS A 164 23.90 -14.13 -2.88
CA LYS A 164 22.49 -14.38 -3.19
C LYS A 164 21.94 -13.49 -4.30
N THR A 165 22.47 -12.28 -4.44
CA THR A 165 22.05 -11.33 -5.48
C THR A 165 22.81 -11.53 -6.80
N GLY A 166 23.93 -12.25 -6.78
CA GLY A 166 24.79 -12.43 -7.95
C GLY A 166 25.64 -11.21 -8.28
N LEU A 167 25.89 -10.33 -7.30
CA LEU A 167 26.77 -9.17 -7.41
C LEU A 167 28.04 -9.38 -6.58
N SER A 168 29.09 -8.61 -6.86
CA SER A 168 30.20 -8.44 -5.92
C SER A 168 29.74 -7.61 -4.70
N PRO A 169 30.38 -7.75 -3.53
CA PRO A 169 30.04 -6.95 -2.35
C PRO A 169 30.06 -5.44 -2.61
N ALA A 170 31.09 -4.95 -3.29
CA ALA A 170 31.21 -3.53 -3.63
C ALA A 170 30.10 -3.05 -4.58
N ALA A 171 29.77 -3.85 -5.61
CA ALA A 171 28.72 -3.50 -6.57
C ALA A 171 27.33 -3.48 -5.90
N LEU A 172 27.06 -4.42 -4.99
CA LEU A 172 25.81 -4.43 -4.23
C LEU A 172 25.70 -3.20 -3.33
N VAL A 173 26.73 -2.87 -2.54
CA VAL A 173 26.74 -1.68 -1.68
C VAL A 173 26.51 -0.42 -2.49
N GLN A 174 27.25 -0.25 -3.60
CA GLN A 174 27.14 0.92 -4.46
C GLN A 174 25.73 1.08 -5.03
N ARG A 175 25.18 0.01 -5.64
CA ARG A 175 23.85 0.04 -6.28
C ARG A 175 22.73 0.27 -5.27
N PHE A 176 22.80 -0.42 -4.14
CA PHE A 176 21.82 -0.30 -3.06
C PHE A 176 21.85 1.11 -2.47
N THR A 177 23.03 1.65 -2.16
CA THR A 177 23.18 3.02 -1.62
C THR A 177 22.74 4.07 -2.64
N HIS A 178 23.01 3.86 -3.93
CA HIS A 178 22.56 4.77 -4.98
C HIS A 178 21.03 4.89 -5.04
N LEU A 179 20.32 3.76 -4.93
CA LEU A 179 18.86 3.72 -5.01
C LEU A 179 18.18 4.10 -3.70
N LEU A 180 18.71 3.66 -2.55
CA LEU A 180 18.04 3.80 -1.26
C LEU A 180 18.63 4.86 -0.33
N GLY A 181 19.80 5.41 -0.67
CA GLY A 181 20.47 6.44 0.14
C GLY A 181 21.23 5.89 1.35
N GLU A 182 21.16 4.59 1.63
CA GLU A 182 21.88 3.94 2.73
C GLU A 182 22.42 2.56 2.30
N PRO A 183 23.52 2.05 2.90
CA PRO A 183 24.02 0.71 2.63
C PRO A 183 23.09 -0.42 3.13
N PRO A 184 23.20 -1.65 2.56
CA PRO A 184 22.32 -2.77 2.90
C PRO A 184 22.29 -3.14 4.40
N LEU A 185 23.44 -3.14 5.07
CA LEU A 185 23.52 -3.52 6.49
C LEU A 185 23.02 -2.42 7.42
N GLN A 186 23.14 -1.16 7.01
CA GLN A 186 22.54 -0.03 7.73
C GLN A 186 21.02 -0.06 7.60
N TYR A 187 20.51 -0.32 6.39
CA TYR A 187 19.09 -0.57 6.15
C TYR A 187 18.55 -1.69 7.05
N LEU A 188 19.27 -2.82 7.15
CA LEU A 188 18.88 -3.94 7.99
C LEU A 188 18.84 -3.58 9.48
N ALA A 189 19.81 -2.79 9.96
CA ALA A 189 19.84 -2.33 11.34
C ALA A 189 18.61 -1.46 11.66
N ARG A 190 18.27 -0.52 10.78
CA ARG A 190 17.06 0.31 10.92
C ARG A 190 15.79 -0.54 10.91
N LEU A 191 15.67 -1.50 9.97
CA LEU A 191 14.55 -2.43 9.91
C LEU A 191 14.36 -3.22 11.22
N ARG A 192 15.44 -3.66 11.85
CA ARG A 192 15.36 -4.38 13.13
C ARG A 192 14.84 -3.51 14.27
N VAL A 193 15.25 -2.25 14.32
CA VAL A 193 14.76 -1.28 15.31
C VAL A 193 13.27 -1.03 15.10
N GLU A 194 12.83 -0.86 13.85
CA GLU A 194 11.42 -0.68 13.50
C GLU A 194 10.57 -1.88 13.94
N ILE A 195 11.03 -3.10 13.66
CA ILE A 195 10.34 -4.33 14.11
C ILE A 195 10.30 -4.42 15.64
N ALA A 196 11.38 -4.05 16.33
CA ALA A 196 11.41 -4.06 17.79
C ALA A 196 10.44 -3.01 18.38
N ALA A 197 10.40 -1.81 17.82
CA ALA A 197 9.48 -0.76 18.23
C ALA A 197 8.01 -1.19 18.04
N GLN A 198 7.69 -1.84 16.93
CA GLN A 198 6.36 -2.39 16.66
C GLN A 198 5.95 -3.44 17.69
N LYS A 199 6.87 -4.34 18.06
CA LYS A 199 6.60 -5.35 19.11
C LYS A 199 6.30 -4.69 20.46
N LEU A 200 7.11 -3.72 20.86
CA LEU A 200 6.88 -2.98 22.12
C LEU A 200 5.55 -2.23 22.11
N ALA A 201 5.17 -1.59 21.00
CA ALA A 201 3.89 -0.90 20.88
C ALA A 201 2.70 -1.86 21.02
N ASN A 202 2.76 -3.03 20.37
CA ASN A 202 1.69 -4.03 20.42
C ASN A 202 1.60 -4.71 21.80
N ASP A 203 2.72 -4.99 22.46
CA ASP A 203 2.74 -5.58 23.80
C ASP A 203 2.18 -4.60 24.86
N THR A 204 2.43 -3.29 24.70
CA THR A 204 1.88 -2.27 25.59
C THR A 204 0.36 -2.14 25.46
N VAL A 205 -0.20 -2.35 24.27
CA VAL A 205 -1.65 -2.37 24.02
C VAL A 205 -2.31 -3.62 24.62
N ALA A 206 -1.59 -4.75 24.72
CA ALA A 206 -2.10 -5.97 25.35
C ALA A 206 -2.17 -5.87 26.89
N VAL A 207 -1.20 -5.21 27.53
CA VAL A 207 -1.18 -5.05 29.00
C VAL A 207 -2.27 -4.08 29.51
N GLY A 208 -2.74 -3.15 28.66
CA GLY A 208 -3.80 -2.20 29.02
C GLY A 208 -5.23 -2.76 28.99
N ARG A 209 -5.44 -4.04 28.65
CA ARG A 209 -6.79 -4.61 28.44
C ARG A 209 -7.24 -5.62 29.51
N ASP A 210 -6.36 -6.02 30.44
CA ASP A 210 -6.67 -7.04 31.46
C ASP A 210 -7.11 -6.50 32.85
N ASP A 211 -7.14 -5.18 33.07
CA ASP A 211 -7.46 -4.60 34.40
C ASP A 211 -8.82 -3.86 34.49
N ALA A 212 -9.70 -3.96 33.48
CA ALA A 212 -11.04 -3.35 33.52
C ALA A 212 -12.15 -4.41 33.62
N GLY A 213 -12.14 -5.22 34.69
CA GLY A 213 -13.17 -6.24 34.86
C GLY A 213 -13.10 -7.06 36.13
N ARG A 214 -12.81 -6.45 37.29
CA ARG A 214 -13.10 -7.03 38.62
C ARG A 214 -13.02 -5.95 39.69
N LEU A 215 -14.12 -5.22 39.87
CA LEU A 215 -14.63 -4.74 41.16
C LEU A 215 -16.15 -4.59 41.04
#